data_AF-Q2IK65-F1
#
_entry.id   AF-Q2IK65-F1
#
_cell.length_a   1.000
_cell.length_b   1.000
_cell.length_c   1.000
_cell.angle_alpha   90.00
_cell.angle_beta   90.00
_cell.angle_gamma   90.00
#
_symmetry.space_group_name_H-M   'P 1'
#
loop_
_entity.id
_entity.type
_entity.pdbx_description
1 polymer ?
#
loop_
_entity_poly.entity_id
_entity_poly.type
_entity_poly.pdbx_seq_one_letter_code
_entity_poly.pdbx_strand_id
1 'polypeptide(L)'
;MDATAQPAPAARHERSRFLAVQFEDMAAQLATGKLGIWLFLANEVLFFSALFVSYGVYRSHHPELFRYASQFLDWRMGATNTIVLISSSLAAAWSVRAAQLGNQRTLIRSLVLTVVLAATFMVVKYFEYSHKLHNGVGWGTACNPSPELLASLPAAVRAIPVPAHLGTFFSLYYLMTGLHGIHVLVGIGLYVWLIVRARRGDFGPGYYGPVDAVALYWHLVDLVWIFLFPLLYLI
;
A
#
# COMPACT_ATOMS: atom_id res chain seq x y z
N MET A 1 26.22 0.55 69.26
CA MET A 1 26.65 0.00 67.96
C MET A 1 25.40 -0.51 67.28
N ASP A 2 24.70 0.38 66.59
CA ASP A 2 23.48 0.07 65.86
C ASP A 2 23.89 -0.27 64.42
N ALA A 3 23.77 -1.54 64.06
CA ALA A 3 24.22 -2.06 62.78
C ALA A 3 23.22 -1.61 61.69
N THR A 4 23.61 -0.58 60.94
CA THR A 4 22.91 -0.11 59.74
C THR A 4 22.78 -1.28 58.74
N ALA A 5 21.58 -1.86 58.66
CA ALA A 5 21.24 -2.80 57.61
C ALA A 5 21.28 -2.08 56.26
N GLN A 6 22.25 -2.44 55.42
CA GLN A 6 22.25 -2.03 54.01
C GLN A 6 21.02 -2.63 53.32
N PRO A 7 20.20 -1.82 52.61
CA PRO A 7 19.13 -2.38 51.79
C PRO A 7 19.74 -3.24 50.67
N ALA A 8 19.16 -4.42 50.46
CA ALA A 8 19.56 -5.35 49.42
C ALA A 8 19.64 -4.65 48.05
N PRO A 9 20.64 -4.96 47.19
CA PRO A 9 20.72 -4.38 45.86
C PRO A 9 19.43 -4.70 45.10
N ALA A 10 18.67 -3.66 44.76
CA ALA A 10 17.47 -3.78 43.94
C ALA A 10 17.80 -4.60 42.69
N ALA A 11 17.03 -5.66 42.46
CA ALA A 11 17.18 -6.54 41.30
C ALA A 11 17.29 -5.68 40.03
N ARG A 12 18.50 -5.63 39.46
CA ARG A 12 18.77 -4.96 38.19
C ARG A 12 17.84 -5.58 37.17
N HIS A 13 16.75 -4.88 36.83
CA HIS A 13 15.82 -5.34 35.82
C HIS A 13 16.63 -5.58 34.55
N GLU A 14 16.69 -6.84 34.12
CA GLU A 14 17.46 -7.25 32.95
C GLU A 14 16.84 -6.55 31.75
N ARG A 15 17.45 -5.43 31.34
CA ARG A 15 16.89 -4.54 30.33
C ARG A 15 16.86 -5.33 29.01
N SER A 16 15.67 -5.64 28.51
CA SER A 16 15.49 -6.38 27.26
C SER A 16 16.38 -5.77 26.17
N ARG A 17 17.07 -6.60 25.40
CA ARG A 17 17.97 -6.18 24.31
C ARG A 17 17.31 -5.21 23.32
N PHE A 18 15.98 -5.26 23.22
CA PHE A 18 15.18 -4.45 22.29
C PHE A 18 14.49 -3.23 22.93
N LEU A 19 14.67 -3.02 24.23
CA LEU A 19 14.15 -1.84 24.94
C LEU A 19 15.10 -0.65 24.71
N ALA A 20 14.60 0.39 24.06
CA ALA A 20 15.37 1.60 23.83
C ALA A 20 15.59 2.37 25.15
N VAL A 21 16.69 3.11 25.22
CA VAL A 21 17.14 3.75 26.47
C VAL A 21 16.15 4.77 27.03
N GLN A 22 15.36 5.39 26.16
CA GLN A 22 14.34 6.38 26.53
C GLN A 22 13.05 5.79 27.09
N PHE A 23 12.84 4.47 27.00
CA PHE A 23 11.63 3.83 27.50
C PHE A 23 11.89 3.07 28.80
N GLU A 24 10.90 3.11 29.68
CA GLU A 24 10.89 2.43 30.97
C GLU A 24 10.65 0.92 30.80
N ASP A 25 9.72 0.54 29.92
CA ASP A 25 9.40 -0.85 29.60
C ASP A 25 9.01 -1.06 28.12
N MET A 26 8.87 -2.33 27.74
CA MET A 26 8.51 -2.72 26.37
C MET A 26 7.07 -2.33 25.99
N ALA A 27 6.16 -2.24 26.95
CA ALA A 27 4.76 -1.90 26.70
C ALA A 27 4.62 -0.42 26.33
N ALA A 28 5.31 0.47 27.06
CA ALA A 28 5.41 1.89 26.78
C ALA A 28 6.05 2.15 25.40
N GLN A 29 7.12 1.42 25.06
CA GLN A 29 7.74 1.50 23.73
C GLN A 29 6.77 1.08 22.62
N LEU A 30 6.04 -0.02 22.80
CA LEU A 30 5.04 -0.51 21.84
C LEU A 30 3.87 0.47 21.70
N ALA A 31 3.35 1.01 22.81
CA ALA A 31 2.27 1.98 22.79
C ALA A 31 2.67 3.26 22.05
N THR A 32 3.88 3.77 22.32
CA THR A 32 4.42 4.94 21.63
C THR A 32 4.63 4.69 20.14
N GLY A 33 5.19 3.52 19.78
CA GLY A 33 5.34 3.11 18.38
C GLY A 33 4.00 2.98 17.66
N LYS A 34 2.98 2.44 18.33
CA LYS A 34 1.61 2.35 17.82
C LYS A 34 0.98 3.72 17.58
N LEU A 35 1.16 4.66 18.51
CA LEU A 35 0.69 6.03 18.33
C LEU A 35 1.38 6.69 17.13
N GLY A 36 2.70 6.50 17.00
CA GLY A 36 3.47 7.01 15.86
C GLY A 36 2.96 6.49 14.51
N ILE A 37 2.72 5.18 14.38
CA ILE A 37 2.17 4.63 13.13
C ILE A 37 0.76 5.14 12.88
N TRP A 38 -0.13 5.23 13.87
CA TRP A 38 -1.49 5.77 13.68
C TRP A 38 -1.49 7.23 13.18
N LEU A 39 -0.62 8.08 13.72
CA LEU A 39 -0.47 9.45 13.24
C LEU A 39 0.04 9.50 11.81
N PHE A 40 1.03 8.67 11.47
CA PHE A 40 1.52 8.53 10.10
C PHE A 40 0.39 8.08 9.15
N LEU A 41 -0.38 7.05 9.51
CA LEU A 41 -1.49 6.56 8.69
C LEU A 41 -2.58 7.63 8.51
N ALA A 42 -2.88 8.40 9.55
CA ALA A 42 -3.84 9.51 9.45
C ALA A 42 -3.37 10.57 8.44
N ASN A 43 -2.07 10.90 8.42
CA ASN A 43 -1.51 11.80 7.42
C ASN A 43 -1.65 11.24 6.00
N GLU A 44 -1.33 9.96 5.80
CA GLU A 44 -1.46 9.29 4.50
C GLU A 44 -2.92 9.25 4.02
N VAL A 45 -3.87 9.01 4.93
CA VAL A 45 -5.30 9.09 4.61
C VAL A 45 -5.66 10.50 4.13
N LEU A 46 -5.21 11.56 4.80
CA LEU A 46 -5.47 12.95 4.39
C LEU A 46 -4.86 13.26 3.02
N PHE A 47 -3.62 12.81 2.79
CA PHE A 47 -2.91 12.97 1.52
C PHE A 47 -3.68 12.35 0.35
N PHE A 48 -4.09 11.09 0.45
CA PHE A 48 -4.89 10.43 -0.59
C PHE A 48 -6.32 10.97 -0.67
N SER A 49 -6.92 11.39 0.44
CA SER A 49 -8.26 11.97 0.45
C SER A 49 -8.34 13.24 -0.40
N ALA A 50 -7.33 14.12 -0.33
CA ALA A 50 -7.27 15.31 -1.16
C ALA A 50 -7.24 14.98 -2.67
N LEU A 51 -6.51 13.94 -3.05
CA LEU A 51 -6.46 13.43 -4.43
C LEU A 51 -7.81 12.83 -4.86
N PHE A 52 -8.45 12.04 -4.00
CA PHE A 52 -9.77 11.46 -4.27
C PHE A 52 -10.86 12.52 -4.45
N VAL A 53 -10.91 13.53 -3.58
CA VAL A 53 -11.86 14.64 -3.70
C VAL A 53 -11.60 15.42 -4.98
N SER A 54 -10.33 15.72 -5.28
CA SER A 54 -9.96 16.43 -6.51
C SER A 54 -10.39 15.69 -7.77
N TYR A 55 -10.15 14.37 -7.83
CA TYR A 55 -10.65 13.52 -8.92
C TYR A 55 -12.18 13.46 -8.97
N GLY A 56 -12.85 13.33 -7.82
CA GLY A 56 -14.31 13.29 -7.72
C GLY A 56 -14.98 14.57 -8.20
N VAL A 57 -14.44 15.73 -7.84
CA VAL A 57 -14.89 17.04 -8.34
C VAL A 57 -14.66 17.14 -9.85
N TYR A 58 -13.46 16.81 -10.32
CA TYR A 58 -13.14 16.82 -11.76
C TYR A 58 -14.08 15.93 -12.57
N ARG A 59 -14.41 14.76 -12.03
CA ARG A 59 -15.40 13.82 -12.57
C ARG A 59 -16.79 14.40 -12.68
N SER A 60 -17.26 15.05 -11.63
CA SER A 60 -18.60 15.64 -11.58
C SER A 60 -18.80 16.72 -12.64
N HIS A 61 -17.75 17.45 -12.99
CA HIS A 61 -17.77 18.51 -13.99
C HIS A 61 -17.59 18.02 -15.43
N HIS A 62 -17.05 16.81 -15.65
CA HIS A 62 -16.75 16.28 -16.98
C HIS A 62 -17.29 14.85 -17.22
N PRO A 63 -18.58 14.55 -17.00
CA PRO A 63 -19.10 13.18 -17.06
C PRO A 63 -18.87 12.47 -18.42
N GLU A 64 -18.91 13.20 -19.54
CA GLU A 64 -18.67 12.64 -20.88
C GLU A 64 -17.22 12.21 -21.09
N LEU A 65 -16.27 12.98 -20.55
CA LEU A 65 -14.84 12.67 -20.59
C LEU A 65 -14.56 11.30 -19.95
N PHE A 66 -15.24 11.01 -18.85
CA PHE A 66 -15.03 9.78 -18.08
C PHE A 66 -15.61 8.56 -18.78
N ARG A 67 -16.78 8.69 -19.40
CA ARG A 67 -17.37 7.61 -20.22
C ARG A 67 -16.44 7.25 -21.39
N TYR A 68 -15.79 8.25 -21.97
CA TYR A 68 -14.80 8.05 -23.03
C TYR A 68 -13.53 7.40 -22.48
N ALA A 69 -12.98 7.95 -21.39
CA ALA A 69 -11.72 7.49 -20.80
C ALA A 69 -11.80 6.09 -20.19
N SER A 70 -12.97 5.66 -19.69
CA SER A 70 -13.16 4.31 -19.13
C SER A 70 -12.97 3.20 -20.16
N GLN A 71 -13.12 3.48 -21.45
CA GLN A 71 -12.89 2.50 -22.52
C GLN A 71 -11.42 2.08 -22.65
N PHE A 72 -10.50 2.88 -22.11
CA PHE A 72 -9.05 2.64 -22.13
C PHE A 72 -8.55 1.89 -20.88
N LEU A 73 -9.46 1.60 -19.95
CA LEU A 73 -9.16 0.97 -18.66
C LEU A 73 -9.68 -0.46 -18.66
N ASP A 74 -8.78 -1.42 -18.45
CA ASP A 74 -9.15 -2.83 -18.37
C ASP A 74 -9.52 -3.18 -16.93
N TRP A 75 -10.83 -3.23 -16.66
CA TRP A 75 -11.35 -3.58 -15.35
C TRP A 75 -10.97 -5.01 -14.93
N ARG A 76 -10.69 -5.94 -15.86
CA ARG A 76 -10.33 -7.34 -15.53
C ARG A 76 -8.92 -7.39 -14.95
N MET A 77 -7.98 -6.64 -15.52
CA MET A 77 -6.65 -6.47 -14.96
C MET A 77 -6.71 -5.77 -13.60
N GLY A 78 -7.56 -4.75 -13.48
CA GLY A 78 -7.85 -4.08 -12.21
C GLY A 78 -8.40 -5.04 -11.13
N ALA A 79 -9.40 -5.84 -11.47
CA ALA A 79 -10.03 -6.79 -10.56
C ALA A 79 -9.08 -7.91 -10.12
N THR A 80 -8.26 -8.41 -11.05
CA THR A 80 -7.21 -9.40 -10.74
C THR A 80 -6.24 -8.84 -9.71
N ASN A 81 -5.79 -7.58 -9.91
CA ASN A 81 -4.92 -6.89 -8.97
C ASN A 81 -5.57 -6.69 -7.58
N THR A 82 -6.86 -6.39 -7.55
CA THR A 82 -7.60 -6.27 -6.28
C THR A 82 -7.64 -7.59 -5.52
N ILE A 83 -7.88 -8.72 -6.20
CA ILE A 83 -7.84 -10.06 -5.57
C ILE A 83 -6.44 -10.36 -5.02
N VAL A 84 -5.39 -10.04 -5.79
CA VAL A 84 -4.00 -10.24 -5.39
C VAL A 84 -3.66 -9.41 -4.13
N LEU A 85 -4.05 -8.14 -4.09
CA LEU A 85 -3.77 -7.27 -2.94
C LEU A 85 -4.55 -7.67 -1.69
N ILE A 86 -5.84 -7.97 -1.79
CA ILE A 86 -6.63 -8.46 -0.65
C ILE A 86 -6.04 -9.76 -0.09
N SER A 87 -5.61 -10.67 -0.97
CA SER A 87 -4.93 -11.91 -0.57
C SER A 87 -3.59 -11.62 0.14
N SER A 88 -2.86 -10.62 -0.35
CA SER A 88 -1.59 -10.14 0.24
C SER A 88 -1.81 -9.54 1.63
N SER A 89 -2.88 -8.78 1.79
CA SER A 89 -3.36 -8.19 3.05
C SER A 89 -3.71 -9.27 4.07
N LEU A 90 -4.41 -10.33 3.65
CA LEU A 90 -4.67 -11.47 4.52
C LEU A 90 -3.37 -12.18 4.97
N ALA A 91 -2.42 -12.38 4.05
CA ALA A 91 -1.12 -12.95 4.39
C ALA A 91 -0.34 -12.05 5.39
N ALA A 92 -0.41 -10.73 5.23
CA ALA A 92 0.18 -9.77 6.16
C ALA A 92 -0.40 -9.90 7.57
N ALA A 93 -1.73 -9.95 7.70
CA ALA A 93 -2.39 -10.16 8.99
C ALA A 93 -1.97 -11.49 9.66
N TRP A 94 -1.83 -12.55 8.85
CA TRP A 94 -1.36 -13.85 9.34
C TRP A 94 0.08 -13.80 9.84
N SER A 95 0.93 -12.96 9.22
CA SER A 95 2.32 -12.75 9.68
C SER A 95 2.37 -12.14 11.08
N VAL A 96 1.50 -11.15 11.37
CA VAL A 96 1.41 -10.53 12.70
C VAL A 96 1.00 -11.56 13.74
N ARG A 97 -0.06 -12.34 13.47
CA ARG A 97 -0.52 -13.41 14.36
C ARG A 97 0.57 -14.45 14.60
N ALA A 98 1.31 -14.84 13.55
CA ALA A 98 2.40 -15.79 13.69
C ALA A 98 3.55 -15.25 14.55
N ALA A 99 3.88 -13.96 14.44
CA ALA A 99 4.86 -13.30 15.30
C ALA A 99 4.42 -13.27 16.78
N GLN A 100 3.15 -12.95 17.03
CA GLN A 100 2.57 -12.94 18.39
C GLN A 100 2.58 -14.34 19.03
N LEU A 101 2.34 -15.39 18.25
CA LEU A 101 2.38 -16.79 18.71
C LEU A 101 3.80 -17.39 18.73
N GLY A 102 4.83 -16.63 18.35
CA GLY A 102 6.22 -17.11 18.27
C GLY A 102 6.47 -18.16 17.18
N ASN A 103 5.53 -18.34 16.23
CA ASN A 103 5.67 -19.32 15.15
C ASN A 103 6.49 -18.76 13.98
N GLN A 104 7.82 -18.91 14.06
CA GLN A 104 8.76 -18.38 13.07
C GLN A 104 8.52 -18.89 11.65
N ARG A 105 8.20 -20.19 11.51
CA ARG A 105 8.02 -20.81 10.19
C ARG A 105 6.84 -20.19 9.45
N THR A 106 5.73 -20.01 10.16
CA THR A 106 4.53 -19.38 9.60
C THR A 106 4.75 -17.90 9.36
N LEU A 107 5.42 -17.19 10.28
CA LEU A 107 5.79 -15.77 10.11
C LEU A 107 6.54 -15.56 8.78
N ILE A 108 7.64 -16.28 8.57
CA ILE A 108 8.47 -16.11 7.37
C ILE A 108 7.68 -16.47 6.10
N ARG A 109 6.90 -17.56 6.12
CA ARG A 109 6.07 -17.96 4.97
C ARG A 109 5.05 -16.90 4.59
N SER A 110 4.35 -16.36 5.58
CA SER A 110 3.36 -15.30 5.37
C SER A 110 4.00 -14.02 4.83
N LEU A 111 5.14 -13.59 5.39
CA LEU A 111 5.87 -12.42 4.87
C LEU A 111 6.32 -12.61 3.42
N VAL A 112 6.88 -13.78 3.07
CA VAL A 112 7.30 -14.09 1.70
C VAL A 112 6.10 -14.11 0.75
N LEU A 113 4.97 -14.70 1.17
CA LEU A 113 3.75 -14.72 0.37
C LEU A 113 3.24 -13.30 0.09
N THR A 114 3.22 -12.42 1.10
CA THR A 114 2.87 -11.00 0.94
C THR A 114 3.75 -10.32 -0.11
N VAL A 115 5.06 -10.51 -0.06
CA VAL A 115 6.01 -9.94 -1.04
C VAL A 115 5.76 -10.46 -2.46
N VAL A 116 5.54 -11.77 -2.62
CA VAL A 116 5.29 -12.37 -3.94
C VAL A 116 4.00 -11.83 -4.56
N LEU A 117 2.92 -11.72 -3.77
CA LEU A 117 1.66 -11.16 -4.22
C LEU A 117 1.79 -9.67 -4.57
N ALA A 118 2.51 -8.90 -3.74
CA ALA A 118 2.81 -7.50 -4.01
C ALA A 118 3.62 -7.29 -5.30
N ALA A 119 4.64 -8.13 -5.52
CA ALA A 119 5.42 -8.08 -6.75
C ALA A 119 4.56 -8.43 -7.98
N THR A 120 3.64 -9.40 -7.84
CA THR A 120 2.68 -9.75 -8.89
C THR A 120 1.82 -8.56 -9.27
N PHE A 121 1.29 -7.82 -8.28
CA PHE A 121 0.55 -6.58 -8.52
C PHE A 121 1.38 -5.56 -9.33
N MET A 122 2.63 -5.33 -8.95
CA MET A 122 3.52 -4.40 -9.65
C MET A 122 3.82 -4.84 -11.10
N VAL A 123 3.97 -6.14 -11.34
CA VAL A 123 4.19 -6.68 -12.69
C VAL A 123 2.96 -6.47 -13.57
N VAL A 124 1.76 -6.76 -13.08
CA VAL A 124 0.52 -6.50 -13.84
C VAL A 124 0.40 -5.01 -14.15
N LYS A 125 0.71 -4.13 -13.19
CA LYS A 125 0.68 -2.68 -13.41
C LYS A 125 1.70 -2.19 -14.42
N TYR A 126 2.90 -2.76 -14.41
CA TYR A 126 3.92 -2.47 -15.40
C TYR A 126 3.42 -2.76 -16.81
N PHE A 127 2.89 -3.95 -17.05
CA PHE A 127 2.35 -4.30 -18.37
C PHE A 127 1.17 -3.41 -18.78
N GLU A 128 0.29 -3.08 -17.83
CA GLU A 128 -0.84 -2.19 -18.09
C GLU A 128 -0.38 -0.78 -18.50
N TYR A 129 0.64 -0.24 -17.82
CA TYR A 129 1.20 1.08 -18.14
C TYR A 129 1.93 1.06 -19.47
N SER A 130 2.79 0.06 -19.70
CA SER A 130 3.52 -0.07 -20.97
C SER A 130 2.55 -0.18 -22.15
N HIS A 131 1.48 -0.97 -22.03
CA HIS A 131 0.48 -1.08 -23.09
C HIS A 131 -0.22 0.26 -23.37
N LYS A 132 -0.63 1.00 -22.32
CA LYS A 132 -1.27 2.32 -22.48
C LYS A 132 -0.32 3.35 -23.13
N LEU A 133 0.92 3.41 -22.66
CA LEU A 133 1.93 4.32 -23.18
C LEU A 133 2.28 4.01 -24.65
N HIS A 134 2.42 2.73 -25.01
CA HIS A 134 2.66 2.33 -26.41
C HIS A 134 1.51 2.71 -27.34
N ASN A 135 0.26 2.69 -26.85
CA ASN A 135 -0.89 3.13 -27.62
C ASN A 135 -1.13 4.66 -27.56
N GLY A 136 -0.17 5.44 -27.09
CA GLY A 136 -0.24 6.90 -27.04
C GLY A 136 -1.13 7.46 -25.93
N VAL A 137 -1.57 6.63 -24.98
CA VAL A 137 -2.37 7.05 -23.81
C VAL A 137 -1.43 7.52 -22.70
N GLY A 138 -0.73 8.63 -22.97
CA GLY A 138 0.16 9.32 -22.04
C GLY A 138 -0.57 10.28 -21.09
N TRP A 139 0.19 11.17 -20.46
CA TRP A 139 -0.33 12.22 -19.57
C TRP A 139 -0.37 13.58 -20.30
N GLY A 140 -1.32 14.44 -19.93
CA GLY A 140 -1.41 15.81 -20.42
C GLY A 140 -1.34 15.91 -21.95
N THR A 141 -0.41 16.70 -22.46
CA THR A 141 -0.21 16.89 -23.92
C THR A 141 0.37 15.67 -24.63
N ALA A 142 0.95 14.71 -23.88
CA ALA A 142 1.46 13.45 -24.43
C ALA A 142 0.35 12.40 -24.64
N CYS A 143 -0.90 12.70 -24.27
CA CYS A 143 -2.04 11.84 -24.55
C CYS A 143 -2.52 12.04 -26.00
N ASN A 144 -2.05 11.18 -26.89
CA ASN A 144 -2.46 11.11 -28.29
C ASN A 144 -2.73 9.64 -28.68
N PRO A 145 -3.94 9.11 -28.39
CA PRO A 145 -4.27 7.71 -28.63
C PRO A 145 -4.07 7.30 -30.09
N SER A 146 -3.51 6.11 -30.32
CA SER A 146 -3.24 5.60 -31.67
C SER A 146 -4.54 5.42 -32.49
N PRO A 147 -4.51 5.63 -33.82
CA PRO A 147 -5.69 5.46 -34.67
C PRO A 147 -6.29 4.04 -34.59
N GLU A 148 -5.45 3.03 -34.42
CA GLU A 148 -5.87 1.64 -34.23
C GLU A 148 -6.66 1.45 -32.94
N LEU A 149 -6.20 2.06 -31.84
CA LEU A 149 -6.91 2.02 -30.57
C LEU A 149 -8.24 2.74 -30.66
N LEU A 150 -8.30 3.91 -31.31
CA LEU A 150 -9.54 4.64 -31.55
C LEU A 150 -10.52 3.81 -32.41
N ALA A 151 -10.02 3.03 -33.38
CA ALA A 151 -10.85 2.15 -34.20
C ALA A 151 -11.45 0.97 -33.42
N SER A 152 -10.76 0.51 -32.36
CA SER A 152 -11.21 -0.57 -31.47
C SER A 152 -12.35 -0.18 -30.51
N LEU A 153 -12.61 1.11 -30.35
CA LEU A 153 -13.66 1.61 -29.46
C LEU A 153 -15.06 1.21 -29.95
N PRO A 154 -16.05 1.06 -29.04
CA PRO A 154 -17.44 0.81 -29.42
C PRO A 154 -17.97 1.90 -30.37
N ALA A 155 -18.85 1.52 -31.31
CA ALA A 155 -19.39 2.44 -32.32
C ALA A 155 -20.02 3.71 -31.72
N ALA A 156 -20.70 3.58 -30.58
CA ALA A 156 -21.30 4.71 -29.86
C ALA A 156 -20.27 5.73 -29.35
N VAL A 157 -19.06 5.29 -28.99
CA VAL A 157 -17.99 6.15 -28.49
C VAL A 157 -17.16 6.72 -29.64
N ARG A 158 -16.97 5.96 -30.72
CA ARG A 158 -16.27 6.41 -31.93
C ARG A 158 -16.93 7.59 -32.63
N ALA A 159 -18.24 7.77 -32.45
CA ALA A 159 -18.97 8.92 -32.99
C ALA A 159 -18.64 10.23 -32.27
N ILE A 160 -18.02 10.17 -31.08
CA ILE A 160 -17.67 11.33 -30.27
C ILE A 160 -16.23 11.75 -30.59
N PRO A 161 -15.97 13.04 -30.89
CA PRO A 161 -14.61 13.55 -31.03
C PRO A 161 -13.78 13.29 -29.77
N VAL A 162 -12.47 13.06 -29.93
CA VAL A 162 -11.56 12.88 -28.79
C VAL A 162 -11.66 14.11 -27.87
N PRO A 163 -12.05 13.95 -26.59
CA PRO A 163 -12.20 15.08 -25.69
C PRO A 163 -10.88 15.82 -25.45
N ALA A 164 -10.89 17.15 -25.50
CA ALA A 164 -9.69 17.98 -25.32
C ALA A 164 -8.95 17.75 -23.99
N HIS A 165 -9.68 17.31 -22.95
CA HIS A 165 -9.14 17.10 -21.62
C HIS A 165 -8.82 15.64 -21.29
N LEU A 166 -8.76 14.75 -22.29
CA LEU A 166 -8.42 13.33 -22.10
C LEU A 166 -7.06 13.16 -21.42
N GLY A 167 -6.07 13.96 -21.80
CA GLY A 167 -4.77 13.97 -21.17
C GLY A 167 -4.79 14.34 -19.68
N THR A 168 -5.70 15.23 -19.26
CA THR A 168 -5.83 15.61 -17.85
C THR A 168 -6.39 14.47 -17.02
N PHE A 169 -7.35 13.71 -17.55
CA PHE A 169 -7.83 12.49 -16.90
C PHE A 169 -6.69 11.50 -16.70
N PHE A 170 -5.88 11.23 -17.73
CA PHE A 170 -4.77 10.30 -17.61
C PHE A 170 -3.64 10.82 -16.71
N SER A 171 -3.42 12.14 -16.64
CA SER A 171 -2.53 12.74 -15.64
C SER A 171 -2.97 12.41 -14.22
N LEU A 172 -4.26 12.56 -13.90
CA LEU A 172 -4.80 12.21 -12.58
C LEU A 172 -4.71 10.70 -12.33
N TYR A 173 -5.04 9.88 -13.33
CA TYR A 173 -4.88 8.42 -13.26
C TYR A 173 -3.45 8.04 -12.92
N TYR A 174 -2.45 8.47 -13.70
CA TYR A 174 -1.04 8.12 -13.49
C TYR A 174 -0.48 8.71 -12.20
N LEU A 175 -0.93 9.89 -11.78
CA LEU A 175 -0.54 10.48 -10.50
C LEU A 175 -1.03 9.62 -9.34
N MET A 176 -2.32 9.33 -9.27
CA MET A 176 -2.93 8.60 -8.16
C MET A 176 -2.43 7.16 -8.08
N THR A 177 -2.42 6.46 -9.23
CA THR A 177 -1.98 5.06 -9.30
C THR A 177 -0.46 4.92 -9.21
N GLY A 178 0.30 5.89 -9.74
CA GLY A 178 1.75 5.95 -9.61
C GLY A 178 2.22 6.21 -8.19
N LEU A 179 1.62 7.19 -7.49
CA LEU A 179 1.87 7.43 -6.07
C LEU A 179 1.56 6.19 -5.24
N HIS A 180 0.41 5.56 -5.47
CA HIS A 180 0.09 4.29 -4.83
C HIS A 180 1.14 3.19 -5.13
N GLY A 181 1.59 3.07 -6.39
CA GLY A 181 2.65 2.14 -6.77
C GLY A 181 3.98 2.38 -6.02
N ILE A 182 4.35 3.65 -5.78
CA ILE A 182 5.52 3.99 -4.95
C ILE A 182 5.34 3.48 -3.52
N HIS A 183 4.14 3.63 -2.93
CA HIS A 183 3.85 3.12 -1.59
C HIS A 183 3.94 1.58 -1.54
N VAL A 184 3.44 0.90 -2.57
CA VAL A 184 3.58 -0.57 -2.70
C VAL A 184 5.06 -0.97 -2.74
N LEU A 185 5.90 -0.27 -3.51
CA LEU A 185 7.33 -0.54 -3.58
C LEU A 185 8.04 -0.31 -2.24
N VAL A 186 7.71 0.77 -1.53
CA VAL A 186 8.23 1.04 -0.18
C VAL A 186 7.82 -0.09 0.77
N GLY A 187 6.55 -0.50 0.73
CA GLY A 187 6.07 -1.60 1.55
C GLY A 187 6.75 -2.93 1.23
N ILE A 188 6.99 -3.27 -0.04
CA ILE A 188 7.79 -4.44 -0.43
C ILE A 188 9.17 -4.38 0.24
N GLY A 189 9.83 -3.21 0.20
CA GLY A 189 11.12 -3.00 0.89
C GLY A 189 11.05 -3.26 2.39
N LEU A 190 10.00 -2.76 3.05
CA LEU A 190 9.77 -3.00 4.49
C LEU A 190 9.52 -4.49 4.79
N TYR A 191 8.76 -5.21 3.98
CA TYR A 191 8.55 -6.64 4.15
C TYR A 191 9.82 -7.45 3.90
N VAL A 192 10.63 -7.10 2.90
CA VAL A 192 11.93 -7.73 2.68
C VAL A 192 12.84 -7.53 3.90
N TRP A 193 12.85 -6.32 4.46
CA TRP A 193 13.56 -6.03 5.71
C TRP A 193 13.06 -6.89 6.89
N LEU A 194 11.73 -7.05 7.04
CA LEU A 194 11.16 -7.95 8.04
C LEU A 194 11.55 -9.40 7.81
N ILE A 195 11.57 -9.90 6.57
CA ILE A 195 11.99 -11.28 6.26
C ILE A 195 13.44 -11.52 6.71
N VAL A 196 14.33 -10.56 6.45
CA VAL A 196 15.74 -10.67 6.85
C VAL A 196 15.87 -10.73 8.38
N ARG A 197 15.14 -9.89 9.12
CA ARG A 197 15.16 -9.91 10.60
C ARG A 197 14.45 -11.12 11.20
N ALA A 198 13.35 -11.57 10.60
CA ALA A 198 12.62 -12.77 11.02
C ALA A 198 13.51 -14.03 10.90
N ARG A 199 14.29 -14.13 9.82
CA ARG A 199 15.26 -15.23 9.64
C ARG A 199 16.40 -15.24 10.68
N ARG A 200 16.69 -14.10 11.30
CA ARG A 200 17.64 -13.99 12.43
C ARG A 200 17.01 -14.35 13.78
N GLY A 201 15.69 -14.58 13.82
CA GLY A 201 14.95 -14.86 15.05
C GLY A 201 14.66 -13.62 15.89
N ASP A 202 14.73 -12.41 15.30
CA ASP A 202 14.56 -11.16 16.03
C ASP A 202 13.14 -10.96 16.59
N PHE A 203 12.13 -11.56 15.95
CA PHE A 203 10.72 -11.34 16.30
C PHE A 203 10.17 -12.47 17.14
N GLY A 204 9.26 -12.16 18.06
CA GLY A 204 8.57 -13.15 18.89
C GLY A 204 7.48 -12.50 19.74
N PRO A 205 6.88 -13.24 20.69
CA PRO A 205 5.78 -12.73 21.51
C PRO A 205 6.13 -11.46 22.30
N GLY A 206 7.41 -11.32 22.70
CA GLY A 206 7.91 -10.14 23.41
C GLY A 206 8.38 -8.99 22.52
N TYR A 207 8.47 -9.18 21.19
CA TYR A 207 8.95 -8.16 20.25
C TYR A 207 8.38 -8.38 18.84
N TYR A 208 7.11 -8.01 18.64
CA TYR A 208 6.42 -8.09 17.33
C TYR A 208 5.98 -6.73 16.79
N GLY A 209 6.19 -5.64 17.54
CA GLY A 209 5.76 -4.28 17.18
C GLY A 209 6.14 -3.83 15.77
N PRO A 210 7.37 -4.08 15.28
CA PRO A 210 7.73 -3.72 13.91
C PRO A 210 6.93 -4.49 12.84
N VAL A 211 6.62 -5.76 13.08
CA VAL A 211 5.79 -6.57 12.16
C VAL A 211 4.36 -6.01 12.12
N ASP A 212 3.81 -5.67 13.29
CA ASP A 212 2.49 -5.05 13.44
C ASP A 212 2.41 -3.69 12.72
N ALA A 213 3.40 -2.81 12.93
CA ALA A 213 3.43 -1.48 12.30
C ALA A 213 3.51 -1.53 10.77
N VAL A 214 4.36 -2.40 10.22
CA VAL A 214 4.47 -2.58 8.75
C VAL A 214 3.20 -3.23 8.18
N ALA A 215 2.55 -4.14 8.91
CA ALA A 215 1.26 -4.69 8.50
C ALA A 215 0.17 -3.63 8.47
N LEU A 216 0.08 -2.76 9.49
CA LEU A 216 -0.87 -1.63 9.50
C LEU A 216 -0.65 -0.69 8.31
N TYR A 217 0.60 -0.37 7.98
CA TYR A 217 0.93 0.38 6.76
C TYR A 217 0.43 -0.34 5.50
N TRP A 218 0.69 -1.64 5.39
CA TRP A 218 0.29 -2.43 4.23
C TRP A 218 -1.23 -2.48 4.05
N HIS A 219 -1.98 -2.62 5.14
CA HIS A 219 -3.43 -2.58 5.13
C HIS A 219 -3.97 -1.23 4.67
N LEU A 220 -3.31 -0.12 5.02
CA LEU A 220 -3.70 1.19 4.50
C LEU A 220 -3.43 1.29 3.00
N VAL A 221 -2.28 0.83 2.53
CA VAL A 221 -1.96 0.82 1.09
C VAL A 221 -3.01 0.01 0.33
N ASP A 222 -3.39 -1.17 0.81
CA ASP A 222 -4.47 -2.00 0.26
C ASP A 222 -5.82 -1.28 0.27
N LEU A 223 -6.19 -0.63 1.39
CA LEU A 223 -7.41 0.18 1.49
C LEU A 223 -7.46 1.27 0.40
N VAL A 224 -6.36 2.00 0.18
CA VAL A 224 -6.27 3.03 -0.87
C VAL A 224 -6.54 2.43 -2.25
N TRP A 225 -6.04 1.21 -2.53
CA TRP A 225 -6.33 0.53 -3.79
C TRP A 225 -7.80 0.13 -3.92
N ILE A 226 -8.41 -0.35 -2.84
CA ILE A 226 -9.84 -0.72 -2.80
C ILE A 226 -10.73 0.48 -3.17
N PHE A 227 -10.32 1.72 -2.87
CA PHE A 227 -11.02 2.92 -3.33
C PHE A 227 -10.63 3.34 -4.75
N LEU A 228 -9.33 3.26 -5.11
CA LEU A 228 -8.86 3.61 -6.46
C LEU A 228 -9.50 2.75 -7.54
N PHE A 229 -9.62 1.44 -7.31
CA PHE A 229 -10.07 0.51 -8.34
C PHE A 229 -11.50 0.81 -8.82
N PRO A 230 -12.54 0.89 -7.96
CA PRO A 230 -13.89 1.24 -8.42
C PRO A 230 -13.96 2.64 -9.01
N LEU A 231 -13.27 3.61 -8.39
CA LEU A 231 -13.31 5.02 -8.78
C LEU A 231 -12.75 5.26 -10.20
N LEU A 232 -11.78 4.45 -10.61
CA LEU A 232 -11.12 4.53 -11.92
C LEU A 232 -11.70 3.51 -12.93
N TYR A 233 -11.95 2.25 -12.54
CA TYR A 233 -12.20 1.14 -13.47
C TYR A 233 -13.66 0.68 -13.57
N LEU A 234 -14.48 0.81 -12.52
CA LEU A 234 -15.81 0.20 -12.47
C LEU A 234 -16.92 1.25 -12.57
N ILE A 235 -16.94 2.06 -13.63
CA ILE A 235 -18.01 3.05 -13.85
C ILE A 235 -18.28 3.30 -15.34
#